data_AF-M4E2I4-F1
#
_entry.id   AF-M4E2I4-F1
#
_cell.length_a   1.000
_cell.length_b   1.000
_cell.length_c   1.000
_cell.angle_alpha   90.00
_cell.angle_beta   90.00
_cell.angle_gamma   90.00
#
_symmetry.space_group_name_H-M   'P 1'
#
loop_
_entity.id
_entity.type
_entity.pdbx_description
1 polymer ?
#
loop_
_entity_poly.entity_id
_entity_poly.type
_entity_poly.pdbx_seq_one_letter_code
_entity_poly.pdbx_strand_id
1 'polypeptide(L)'
;MDYVAKVEDLAKASSSVSTLVVMMERDIEANCVRKAGSHTRNLLRVKRGLDMVKALFEEIIASEGDNSLKDPASKSYDQVFRPHHGWVIQKAVALGMCALPTRSQLLTMLNEEEAEAKIHMQSYVNASAPVIAYLDNLFLSRQLGIDW
;
A
#
# COMPACT_ATOMS: atom_id res chain seq x y z
N MET A 1 9.23 -6.05 -6.20
CA MET A 1 10.10 -4.87 -5.99
C MET A 1 9.34 -3.58 -6.33
N ASP A 2 8.07 -3.48 -5.90
CA ASP A 2 7.11 -2.54 -6.51
C ASP A 2 6.79 -1.29 -5.68
N TYR A 3 7.13 -1.23 -4.38
CA TYR A 3 6.76 -0.11 -3.54
C TYR A 3 7.87 0.94 -3.39
N VAL A 4 9.03 0.55 -2.83
CA VAL A 4 10.14 1.45 -2.47
C VAL A 4 10.60 2.33 -3.64
N ALA A 5 10.89 1.73 -4.80
CA ALA A 5 11.34 2.49 -5.98
C ALA A 5 10.34 3.56 -6.45
N LYS A 6 9.03 3.37 -6.19
CA LYS A 6 7.98 4.34 -6.55
C LYS A 6 7.87 5.44 -5.51
N VAL A 7 8.04 5.11 -4.23
CA VAL A 7 8.18 6.12 -3.16
C VAL A 7 9.40 7.00 -3.41
N GLU A 8 10.54 6.40 -3.78
CA GLU A 8 11.76 7.14 -4.13
C GLU A 8 11.58 8.05 -5.36
N ASP A 9 10.87 7.59 -6.39
CA ASP A 9 10.53 8.41 -7.56
C ASP A 9 9.69 9.64 -7.17
N LEU A 10 8.65 9.44 -6.36
CA LEU A 10 7.82 10.54 -5.85
C LEU A 10 8.63 11.48 -4.92
N ALA A 11 9.52 10.94 -4.11
CA ALA A 11 10.41 11.74 -3.26
C ALA A 11 11.36 12.60 -4.10
N LYS A 12 11.91 12.08 -5.22
CA LYS A 12 12.70 12.89 -6.16
C LYS A 12 11.87 13.98 -6.81
N ALA A 13 10.65 13.66 -7.26
CA ALA A 13 9.73 14.62 -7.85
C ALA A 13 9.34 15.76 -6.89
N SER A 14 9.27 15.47 -5.58
CA SER A 14 8.89 16.45 -4.54
C SER A 14 9.78 17.70 -4.48
N SER A 15 11.02 17.61 -4.99
CA SER A 15 11.93 18.76 -5.10
C SER A 15 11.48 19.83 -6.10
N SER A 16 10.58 19.49 -7.04
CA SER A 16 10.18 20.35 -8.17
C SER A 16 8.66 20.39 -8.43
N VAL A 17 7.89 19.67 -7.62
CA VAL A 17 6.43 19.55 -7.70
C VAL A 17 5.85 19.83 -6.32
N SER A 18 5.01 20.86 -6.22
CA SER A 18 4.52 21.36 -4.92
C SER A 18 3.44 20.51 -4.28
N THR A 19 2.53 19.95 -5.08
CA THR A 19 1.39 19.17 -4.58
C THR A 19 1.09 17.97 -5.46
N LEU A 20 0.41 16.97 -4.91
CA LEU A 20 -0.07 15.81 -5.68
C LEU A 20 -0.99 16.21 -6.83
N VAL A 21 -1.80 17.26 -6.64
CA VAL A 21 -2.67 17.80 -7.70
C VAL A 21 -1.83 18.30 -8.87
N VAL A 22 -0.84 19.16 -8.62
CA VAL A 22 0.04 19.69 -9.68
C VAL A 22 0.80 18.56 -10.37
N MET A 23 1.22 17.54 -9.62
CA MET A 23 1.86 16.34 -10.17
C MET A 23 0.97 15.62 -11.18
N MET A 24 -0.30 15.40 -10.81
CA MET A 24 -1.27 14.70 -11.66
C MET A 24 -1.64 15.52 -12.89
N GLU A 25 -1.84 16.84 -12.76
CA GLU A 25 -2.14 17.69 -13.90
C GLU A 25 -1.02 17.68 -14.95
N ARG A 26 0.26 17.70 -14.52
CA ARG A 26 1.40 17.60 -15.44
C ARG A 26 1.38 16.31 -16.27
N ASP A 27 1.04 15.17 -15.65
CA ASP A 27 0.95 13.89 -16.36
C ASP A 27 -0.30 13.80 -17.28
N ILE A 28 -1.39 14.49 -16.93
CA ILE A 28 -2.59 14.63 -17.76
C ILE A 28 -2.27 15.46 -19.00
N GLU A 29 -1.68 16.64 -18.82
CA GLU A 29 -1.26 17.53 -19.90
C GLU A 29 -0.26 16.85 -20.84
N ALA A 30 0.67 16.06 -20.29
CA ALA A 30 1.64 15.29 -21.05
C ALA A 30 1.08 13.97 -21.65
N ASN A 31 -0.21 13.67 -21.43
CA ASN A 31 -0.88 12.44 -21.86
C ASN A 31 -0.10 11.16 -21.48
N CYS A 32 0.46 11.12 -20.27
CA CYS A 32 1.34 10.05 -19.82
C CYS A 32 0.89 9.38 -18.51
N VAL A 33 -0.32 9.71 -17.99
CA VAL A 33 -0.90 9.19 -16.74
C VAL A 33 -0.64 7.70 -16.52
N ARG A 34 -0.88 6.85 -17.52
CA ARG A 34 -0.75 5.38 -17.40
C ARG A 34 0.62 4.82 -17.84
N LYS A 35 1.53 5.67 -18.32
CA LYS A 35 2.86 5.26 -18.76
C LYS A 35 3.64 4.65 -17.60
N ALA A 36 4.38 3.58 -17.86
CA ALA A 36 5.25 3.00 -16.83
C ALA A 36 6.26 4.06 -16.36
N GLY A 37 6.32 4.28 -15.05
CA GLY A 37 7.20 5.29 -14.44
C GLY A 37 6.64 6.71 -14.40
N SER A 38 5.43 6.98 -14.90
CA SER A 38 4.79 8.28 -14.64
C SER A 38 4.50 8.44 -13.15
N HIS A 39 4.52 9.68 -12.67
CA HIS A 39 4.34 9.96 -11.25
C HIS A 39 2.91 9.63 -10.79
N THR A 40 1.91 9.84 -11.64
CA THR A 40 0.50 9.51 -11.36
C THR A 40 0.30 8.00 -11.25
N ARG A 41 0.93 7.20 -12.13
CA ARG A 41 0.92 5.73 -11.99
C ARG A 41 1.66 5.28 -10.74
N ASN A 42 2.79 5.90 -10.43
CA ASN A 42 3.55 5.58 -9.23
C ASN A 42 2.75 5.92 -7.96
N LEU A 43 2.03 7.05 -7.94
CA LEU A 43 1.12 7.44 -6.88
C LEU A 43 0.00 6.41 -6.68
N LEU A 44 -0.65 5.94 -7.76
CA LEU A 44 -1.70 4.92 -7.66
C LEU A 44 -1.17 3.64 -7.00
N ARG A 45 0.05 3.22 -7.33
CA ARG A 45 0.67 2.02 -6.76
C ARG A 45 1.13 2.23 -5.31
N VAL A 46 1.63 3.41 -4.97
CA VAL A 46 1.94 3.77 -3.58
C VAL A 46 0.66 3.78 -2.74
N LYS A 47 -0.45 4.34 -3.27
CA LYS A 47 -1.77 4.31 -2.62
C LYS A 47 -2.21 2.89 -2.27
N ARG A 48 -2.11 1.95 -3.22
CA ARG A 48 -2.39 0.52 -2.97
C ARG A 48 -1.46 -0.09 -1.91
N GLY A 49 -0.20 0.33 -1.85
CA GLY A 49 0.72 -0.08 -0.78
C GLY A 49 0.29 0.42 0.60
N LEU A 50 -0.17 1.67 0.70
CA LEU A 50 -0.71 2.20 1.96
C LEU A 50 -1.94 1.43 2.42
N ASP A 51 -2.84 1.13 1.49
CA ASP A 51 -4.07 0.37 1.73
C ASP A 51 -3.78 -1.09 2.13
N MET A 52 -2.76 -1.71 1.53
CA MET A 52 -2.29 -3.04 1.94
C MET A 52 -1.81 -3.05 3.39
N VAL A 53 -1.00 -2.06 3.79
CA VAL A 53 -0.51 -1.98 5.19
C VAL A 53 -1.67 -1.73 6.15
N LYS A 54 -2.65 -0.90 5.75
CA LYS A 54 -3.86 -0.65 6.54
C LYS A 54 -4.64 -1.97 6.76
N ALA A 55 -4.96 -2.68 5.68
CA ALA A 55 -5.69 -3.94 5.74
C ALA A 55 -4.91 -5.02 6.52
N LEU A 56 -3.59 -5.08 6.37
CA LEU A 56 -2.75 -5.99 7.12
C LEU A 56 -2.81 -5.69 8.62
N PHE A 57 -2.74 -4.42 9.03
CA PHE A 57 -2.86 -4.03 10.43
C PHE A 57 -4.25 -4.33 11.01
N GLU A 58 -5.33 -4.10 10.25
CA GLU A 58 -6.69 -4.51 10.66
C GLU A 58 -6.76 -6.02 10.95
N GLU A 59 -6.21 -6.85 10.07
CA GLU A 59 -6.18 -8.31 10.27
C GLU A 59 -5.24 -8.76 11.39
N ILE A 60 -4.07 -8.12 11.57
CA ILE A 60 -3.15 -8.42 12.69
C ILE A 60 -3.81 -8.07 14.02
N ILE A 61 -4.52 -6.96 14.12
CA ILE A 61 -5.27 -6.59 15.33
C ILE A 61 -6.41 -7.59 15.59
N ALA A 62 -7.13 -8.00 14.55
CA ALA A 62 -8.25 -8.94 14.67
C ALA A 62 -7.83 -10.39 15.00
N SER A 63 -6.56 -10.74 14.79
CA SER A 63 -5.98 -12.08 15.03
C SER A 63 -5.08 -12.14 16.27
N GLU A 64 -5.29 -11.24 17.23
CA GLU A 64 -4.59 -11.25 18.52
C GLU A 64 -4.68 -12.64 19.19
N GLY A 65 -3.53 -13.15 19.65
CA GLY A 65 -3.40 -14.50 20.22
C GLY A 65 -2.96 -15.59 19.24
N ASP A 66 -3.01 -15.37 17.93
CA ASP A 66 -2.38 -16.26 16.94
C ASP A 66 -0.94 -15.80 16.64
N ASN A 67 0.03 -16.72 16.71
CA ASN A 67 1.42 -16.43 16.40
C ASN A 67 1.73 -16.53 14.89
N SER A 68 0.77 -16.97 14.07
CA SER A 68 0.88 -17.02 12.61
C SER A 68 0.45 -15.69 11.97
N LEU A 69 1.23 -15.21 11.00
CA LEU A 69 0.86 -14.06 10.15
C LEU A 69 0.31 -14.46 8.79
N LYS A 70 0.19 -15.77 8.51
CA LYS A 70 -0.22 -16.26 7.19
C LYS A 70 -1.63 -15.81 6.82
N ASP A 71 -2.58 -15.92 7.74
CA ASP A 71 -3.97 -15.55 7.49
C ASP A 71 -4.13 -14.03 7.35
N PRO A 72 -3.58 -13.19 8.26
CA PRO A 72 -3.58 -11.74 8.07
C PRO A 72 -2.96 -11.28 6.75
N ALA A 73 -1.79 -11.84 6.39
CA ALA A 73 -1.10 -11.49 5.14
C ALA A 73 -1.87 -11.94 3.90
N SER A 74 -2.51 -13.11 3.93
CA SER A 74 -3.27 -13.64 2.79
C SER A 74 -4.55 -12.85 2.55
N LYS A 75 -5.33 -12.55 3.60
CA LYS A 75 -6.57 -11.79 3.48
C LYS A 75 -6.34 -10.37 2.99
N SER A 76 -5.37 -9.67 3.59
CA SER A 76 -5.02 -8.30 3.18
C SER A 76 -4.52 -8.26 1.73
N TYR A 77 -3.70 -9.23 1.31
CA TYR A 77 -3.26 -9.35 -0.08
C TYR A 77 -4.42 -9.60 -1.05
N ASP A 78 -5.31 -10.54 -0.71
CA ASP A 78 -6.45 -10.90 -1.54
C ASP A 78 -7.43 -9.74 -1.71
N GLN A 79 -7.60 -8.91 -0.68
CA GLN A 79 -8.40 -7.70 -0.74
C GLN A 79 -7.77 -6.62 -1.62
N VAL A 80 -6.48 -6.30 -1.44
CA VAL A 80 -5.89 -5.08 -1.99
C VAL A 80 -5.14 -5.31 -3.30
N PHE A 81 -4.25 -6.31 -3.35
CA PHE A 81 -3.32 -6.48 -4.46
C PHE A 81 -3.73 -7.53 -5.47
N ARG A 82 -4.39 -8.60 -5.03
CA ARG A 82 -4.79 -9.71 -5.91
C ARG A 82 -5.57 -9.24 -7.15
N PRO A 83 -6.53 -8.29 -7.08
CA PRO A 83 -7.26 -7.84 -8.27
C PRO A 83 -6.37 -7.23 -9.36
N HIS A 84 -5.18 -6.75 -9.00
CA HIS A 84 -4.26 -6.02 -9.90
C HIS A 84 -3.02 -6.83 -10.29
N HIS A 85 -2.87 -8.05 -9.78
CA HIS A 85 -1.73 -8.92 -10.07
C HIS A 85 -2.13 -10.04 -11.02
N GLY A 86 -1.34 -10.22 -12.08
CA GLY A 86 -1.47 -11.39 -12.95
C GLY A 86 -1.14 -12.69 -12.22
N TRP A 87 -1.60 -13.81 -12.77
CA TRP A 87 -1.50 -15.14 -12.16
C TRP A 87 -0.08 -15.53 -11.70
N VAL A 88 0.95 -15.16 -12.46
CA VAL A 88 2.36 -15.43 -12.10
C VAL A 88 2.74 -14.78 -10.77
N ILE A 89 2.35 -13.51 -10.58
CA ILE A 89 2.64 -12.78 -9.35
C ILE A 89 1.81 -13.35 -8.19
N GLN A 90 0.53 -13.65 -8.42
CA GLN A 90 -0.32 -14.26 -7.39
C GLN A 90 0.26 -15.59 -6.87
N LYS A 91 0.78 -16.44 -7.77
CA LYS A 91 1.47 -17.69 -7.38
C LYS A 91 2.76 -17.45 -6.61
N ALA A 92 3.58 -16.50 -7.06
CA ALA A 92 4.82 -16.16 -6.36
C ALA A 92 4.54 -15.66 -4.93
N VAL A 93 3.51 -14.85 -4.74
CA VAL A 93 3.06 -14.38 -3.42
C VAL A 93 2.59 -15.56 -2.56
N ALA A 94 1.77 -16.46 -3.10
CA ALA A 94 1.29 -17.63 -2.35
C ALA A 94 2.43 -18.53 -1.87
N LEU A 95 3.46 -18.75 -2.69
CA LEU A 95 4.67 -19.48 -2.30
C LEU A 95 5.50 -18.70 -1.25
N GLY A 96 5.58 -17.38 -1.40
CA GLY A 96 6.28 -16.49 -0.47
C GLY A 96 5.69 -16.47 0.94
N MET A 97 4.41 -16.81 1.12
CA MET A 97 3.77 -16.86 2.44
C MET A 97 4.44 -17.85 3.40
N CYS A 98 5.13 -18.87 2.87
CA CYS A 98 5.89 -19.82 3.70
C CYS A 98 7.14 -19.22 4.36
N ALA A 99 7.59 -18.05 3.89
CA ALA A 99 8.74 -17.33 4.42
C ALA A 99 8.35 -16.15 5.33
N LEU A 100 7.07 -16.01 5.68
CA LEU A 100 6.64 -14.97 6.61
C LEU A 100 7.25 -15.20 8.00
N PRO A 101 7.62 -14.12 8.71
CA PRO A 101 7.95 -14.22 10.12
C PRO A 101 6.72 -14.67 10.93
N THR A 102 6.96 -15.18 12.13
CA THR A 102 5.90 -15.29 13.13
C THR A 102 5.48 -13.89 13.61
N ARG A 103 4.33 -13.79 14.28
CA ARG A 103 3.88 -12.57 14.93
C ARG A 103 4.93 -12.06 15.93
N SER A 104 5.42 -12.94 16.80
CA SER A 104 6.46 -12.56 17.78
C SER A 104 7.75 -12.03 17.13
N GLN A 105 8.17 -12.62 16.00
CA GLN A 105 9.32 -12.15 15.24
C GLN A 105 9.05 -10.78 14.60
N LEU A 106 7.84 -10.55 14.06
CA LEU A 106 7.46 -9.24 13.54
C LEU A 106 7.53 -8.17 14.63
N LEU A 107 6.95 -8.40 15.81
CA LEU A 107 6.99 -7.45 16.93
C LEU A 107 8.42 -7.17 17.38
N THR A 108 9.27 -8.20 17.43
CA THR A 108 10.69 -8.06 17.71
C THR A 108 11.39 -7.17 16.67
N MET A 109 11.11 -7.37 15.38
CA MET A 109 11.67 -6.54 14.30
C MET A 109 11.18 -5.09 14.34
N LEU A 110 9.96 -4.85 14.82
CA LEU A 110 9.40 -3.52 15.04
C LEU A 110 9.90 -2.87 16.33
N ASN A 111 10.53 -3.64 17.22
CA ASN A 111 10.96 -3.23 18.55
C ASN A 111 9.77 -2.69 19.38
N GLU A 112 8.67 -3.43 19.38
CA GLU A 112 7.41 -3.07 20.03
C GLU A 112 6.87 -4.27 20.80
N GLU A 113 6.27 -4.02 21.96
CA GLU A 113 5.43 -5.00 22.65
C GLU A 113 4.03 -5.06 22.03
N GLU A 114 3.30 -6.16 22.22
CA GLU A 114 1.97 -6.40 21.61
C GLU A 114 0.99 -5.22 21.84
N ALA A 115 0.94 -4.70 23.07
CA ALA A 115 0.04 -3.61 23.44
C ALA A 115 0.40 -2.28 22.75
N GLU A 116 1.69 -1.97 22.61
CA GLU A 116 2.18 -0.74 21.98
C GLU A 116 2.01 -0.83 20.46
N ALA A 117 2.41 -1.96 19.88
CA ALA A 117 2.20 -2.27 18.47
C ALA A 117 0.72 -2.11 18.06
N LYS A 118 -0.22 -2.62 18.87
CA LYS A 118 -1.66 -2.47 18.62
C LYS A 118 -2.10 -1.00 18.58
N ILE A 119 -1.60 -0.16 19.48
CA ILE A 119 -1.91 1.28 19.50
C ILE A 119 -1.38 1.96 18.23
N HIS A 120 -0.13 1.68 17.85
CA HIS A 120 0.49 2.28 16.67
C HIS A 120 -0.15 1.78 15.36
N MET A 121 -0.47 0.50 15.26
CA MET A 121 -1.20 -0.08 14.14
C MET A 121 -2.58 0.56 13.99
N GLN A 122 -3.34 0.69 15.08
CA GLN A 122 -4.66 1.33 15.06
C GLN A 122 -4.57 2.81 14.67
N SER A 123 -3.54 3.52 15.16
CA SER A 123 -3.25 4.90 14.77
C SER A 123 -3.03 5.01 13.26
N TYR A 124 -2.21 4.12 12.68
CA TYR A 124 -2.01 4.08 11.23
C TYR A 124 -3.31 3.77 10.47
N VAL A 125 -4.11 2.81 10.92
CA VAL A 125 -5.40 2.48 10.30
C VAL A 125 -6.31 3.71 10.25
N ASN A 126 -6.44 4.42 11.37
CA ASN A 126 -7.28 5.61 11.48
C ASN A 126 -6.75 6.77 10.62
N ALA A 127 -5.45 7.00 10.62
CA ALA A 127 -4.82 8.11 9.89
C ALA A 127 -4.75 7.88 8.38
N SER A 128 -4.51 6.64 7.95
CA SER A 128 -4.36 6.31 6.54
C SER A 128 -5.70 6.27 5.79
N ALA A 129 -6.79 5.87 6.44
CA ALA A 129 -8.12 5.78 5.83
C ALA A 129 -8.56 7.08 5.09
N PRO A 130 -8.57 8.27 5.72
CA PRO A 130 -8.94 9.51 5.03
C PRO A 130 -7.92 9.91 3.95
N VAL A 131 -6.63 9.58 4.10
CA VAL A 131 -5.60 9.85 3.09
C VAL A 131 -5.84 8.99 1.85
N ILE A 132 -6.10 7.70 2.01
CA ILE A 132 -6.40 6.76 0.91
C ILE A 132 -7.67 7.21 0.18
N ALA A 133 -8.72 7.56 0.92
CA ALA A 133 -9.97 8.07 0.34
C ALA A 133 -9.76 9.40 -0.42
N TYR A 134 -8.94 10.31 0.12
CA TYR A 134 -8.54 11.53 -0.58
C TYR A 134 -7.81 11.22 -1.90
N LEU A 135 -6.86 10.29 -1.88
CA LEU A 135 -6.14 9.88 -3.08
C LEU A 135 -7.10 9.27 -4.11
N ASP A 136 -7.98 8.34 -3.73
CA ASP A 136 -8.97 7.78 -4.66
C ASP A 136 -9.85 8.87 -5.29
N ASN A 137 -10.31 9.82 -4.48
CA ASN A 137 -11.09 10.96 -4.99
C ASN A 137 -10.29 11.83 -5.96
N LEU A 138 -8.98 11.99 -5.80
CA LEU A 138 -8.16 12.71 -6.78
C LEU A 138 -8.18 12.04 -8.16
N PHE A 139 -8.09 10.70 -8.22
CA PHE A 139 -8.15 9.95 -9.48
C PHE A 139 -9.55 9.94 -10.08
N LEU A 140 -10.57 9.68 -9.26
CA LEU A 140 -11.96 9.53 -9.70
C LEU A 140 -12.56 10.86 -10.17
N SER A 141 -12.32 11.97 -9.46
CA SER A 141 -12.77 13.31 -9.88
C SER A 141 -12.17 13.77 -11.21
N ARG A 142 -11.03 13.21 -11.62
CA ARG A 142 -10.35 13.46 -12.90
C ARG A 142 -10.67 12.41 -13.97
N GLN A 143 -11.63 11.51 -13.70
CA GLN A 143 -12.06 10.44 -14.63
C GLN A 143 -10.92 9.50 -15.05
N LEU A 144 -9.86 9.36 -14.23
CA LEU A 144 -8.70 8.52 -14.55
C LEU A 144 -8.96 7.04 -14.26
N GLY A 145 -9.88 6.76 -13.32
CA GLY A 145 -10.11 5.44 -12.73
C GLY A 145 -8.97 4.99 -11.81
N ILE A 146 -9.21 3.93 -11.05
CA ILE A 146 -8.26 3.39 -10.05
C ILE A 146 -7.96 1.89 -10.22
N ASP A 147 -8.50 1.25 -11.26
CA ASP A 147 -8.43 -0.21 -11.44
C ASP A 147 -7.36 -0.68 -12.43
N TRP A 148 -6.53 0.24 -12.93
CA TRP A 148 -5.51 -0.01 -13.96
C TRP A 148 -4.08 -0.20 -13.41
#